data_AF-A0A2L2YNH7-F1
#
_entry.id   AF-A0A2L2YNH7-F1
#
_cell.length_a   1.000
_cell.length_b   1.000
_cell.length_c   1.000
_cell.angle_alpha   90.00
_cell.angle_beta   90.00
_cell.angle_gamma   90.00
#
_symmetry.space_group_name_H-M   'P 1'
#
loop_
_entity.id
_entity.type
_entity.pdbx_description
1 polymer ?
#
loop_
_entity_poly.entity_id
_entity_poly.type
_entity_poly.pdbx_seq_one_letter_code
_entity_poly.pdbx_strand_id
1 'polypeptide(L)' 'FSLGLRTLPDSMNLHILNRMRVCQELKKLILGKIFIVLEGVDSKTRYCTDHEELCRQESFFHWACGVLEPGCFG' A
#
# COMPACT_ATOMS: atom_id res chain seq x y z
N PHE A 1 0.89 12.68 -3.73
CA PHE A 1 0.43 12.99 -2.37
C PHE A 1 1.12 14.25 -1.87
N SER A 2 0.40 15.20 -1.28
CA SER A 2 0.97 16.42 -0.69
C SER A 2 0.08 16.89 0.45
N LEU A 3 0.70 17.38 1.52
CA LEU A 3 0.02 17.93 2.68
C LEU A 3 0.19 19.46 2.78
N GLY A 4 0.57 20.11 1.66
CA GLY A 4 0.63 21.57 1.53
C GLY A 4 2.04 22.16 1.32
N LEU A 5 2.09 23.49 1.41
CA LEU A 5 3.12 24.39 0.86
C LEU A 5 4.60 24.08 1.20
N ARG A 6 4.88 23.40 2.31
CA ARG A 6 6.26 23.08 2.74
C ARG A 6 6.47 21.59 3.02
N THR A 7 5.56 20.75 2.53
CA THR A 7 5.70 19.30 2.62
C THR A 7 6.32 18.76 1.34
N LEU A 8 7.12 17.69 1.45
CA LEU A 8 7.68 17.04 0.28
C LEU A 8 6.52 16.38 -0.49
N PRO A 9 6.23 16.79 -1.74
CA PRO A 9 5.25 16.09 -2.53
C PRO A 9 5.79 14.71 -2.89
N ASP A 10 5.03 13.67 -2.58
CA ASP A 10 5.31 12.32 -3.03
C ASP A 10 4.58 12.06 -4.36
N SER A 11 5.25 11.40 -5.30
CA SER A 11 4.70 11.07 -6.61
C SER A 11 4.19 9.64 -6.62
N MET A 12 2.95 9.43 -7.09
CA MET A 12 2.40 8.08 -7.24
C MET A 12 3.23 7.18 -8.18
N ASN A 13 4.09 7.78 -9.01
CA ASN A 13 5.04 7.05 -9.84
C ASN A 13 6.02 6.20 -9.02
N LEU A 14 6.30 6.57 -7.77
CA LEU A 14 7.13 5.78 -6.86
C LEU A 14 6.55 4.37 -6.66
N HIS A 15 5.26 4.28 -6.38
CA HIS A 15 4.56 3.01 -6.15
C HIS A 15 4.42 2.19 -7.44
N ILE A 16 4.20 2.85 -8.59
CA ILE A 16 4.22 2.17 -9.91
C ILE A 16 5.57 1.50 -10.16
N LEU A 17 6.67 2.22 -9.93
CA LEU A 17 8.02 1.70 -10.12
C LEU A 17 8.31 0.52 -9.20
N ASN A 18 7.85 0.58 -7.95
CA ASN A 18 7.97 -0.51 -6.99
C ASN A 18 7.28 -1.80 -7.48
N ARG A 19 6.03 -1.71 -7.94
CA ARG A 19 5.31 -2.86 -8.50
C ARG A 19 6.00 -3.43 -9.73
N MET A 20 6.51 -2.56 -10.62
CA MET A 20 7.29 -2.99 -11.78
C MET A 20 8.52 -3.81 -11.39
N ARG A 21 9.26 -3.37 -10.36
CA ARG A 21 10.45 -4.09 -9.85
C ARG A 21 10.10 -5.48 -9.33
N VAL A 22 9.04 -5.61 -8.53
CA VAL A 22 8.59 -6.94 -8.04
C VAL A 22 8.22 -7.85 -9.21
N CYS A 23 7.42 -7.36 -10.15
CA CYS A 23 7.04 -8.13 -11.32
C CYS A 23 8.25 -8.58 -12.15
N GLN A 24 9.29 -7.74 -12.28
CA GLN A 24 10.52 -8.08 -12.97
C GLN A 24 11.31 -9.17 -12.26
N GLU A 25 11.44 -9.10 -10.93
CA GLU A 25 12.15 -10.12 -10.16
C GLU A 25 11.39 -11.46 -10.15
N LEU A 26 10.07 -11.44 -10.00
CA LEU A 26 9.26 -12.67 -10.00
C LEU A 26 9.26 -13.38 -11.36
N LYS A 27 9.30 -12.62 -12.46
CA LYS A 27 9.42 -13.19 -13.82
C LYS A 27 10.70 -14.01 -14.01
N LYS A 28 11.76 -13.74 -13.25
CA LYS A 28 13.01 -14.53 -13.30
C LYS A 28 12.86 -15.90 -12.62
N LEU A 29 11.95 -16.01 -11.66
CA LEU A 29 11.81 -17.18 -10.79
C LEU A 29 10.71 -18.13 -11.26
N ILE A 30 9.67 -17.63 -11.93
CA ILE A 30 8.44 -18.39 -12.17
C ILE A 30 8.07 -18.39 -13.66
N LEU A 31 7.89 -19.59 -14.22
CA LEU A 31 7.40 -19.82 -15.58
C LEU A 31 5.87 -19.83 -15.57
N GLY A 32 5.24 -18.66 -15.78
CA GLY A 32 3.78 -18.59 -15.90
C GLY A 32 3.19 -17.21 -15.67
N LYS A 33 1.86 -17.12 -15.82
CA LYS A 33 1.08 -15.94 -15.40
C LYS A 33 0.81 -16.04 -13.90
N ILE A 34 1.08 -14.97 -13.18
CA ILE A 34 0.97 -14.91 -11.72
C ILE A 34 0.26 -13.62 -11.37
N PHE A 35 -0.54 -13.67 -10.32
CA PHE A 35 -1.14 -12.51 -9.70
C PHE A 35 -0.63 -12.42 -8.26
N ILE A 36 -0.24 -11.21 -7.87
CA ILE A 36 0.04 -10.88 -6.48
C ILE A 36 -1.20 -10.15 -6.00
N VAL A 37 -1.73 -10.56 -4.85
CA VAL A 37 -2.81 -9.85 -4.18
C VAL A 37 -2.27 -9.43 -2.83
N LEU A 38 -2.32 -8.12 -2.56
CA LEU A 38 -1.97 -7.56 -1.26
C LEU A 38 -3.26 -7.12 -0.57
N GLU A 39 -3.40 -7.49 0.69
CA GLU A 39 -4.47 -7.03 1.57
C GLU A 39 -3.93 -5.87 2.41
N GLY A 40 -4.61 -4.73 2.35
CA GLY A 40 -4.34 -3.59 3.21
C GLY A 40 -4.88 -3.81 4.61
N VAL A 41 -4.60 -2.87 5.52
CA VAL A 41 -5.14 -2.93 6.88
C VAL A 41 -6.61 -2.49 6.90
N ASP A 42 -7.42 -3.13 7.76
CA ASP A 42 -8.76 -2.65 8.12
C ASP A 42 -8.72 -1.59 9.23
N SER A 43 -9.80 -0.81 9.36
CA SER A 43 -9.97 0.08 10.51
C SER A 43 -10.18 -0.75 11.78
N LYS A 44 -9.66 -0.24 12.91
CA LYS A 44 -9.78 -0.91 14.21
C LYS A 44 -10.32 0.07 15.24
N THR A 45 -11.21 -0.43 16.09
CA THR A 45 -11.68 0.30 17.26
C THR A 45 -10.87 -0.10 18.50
N ARG A 46 -10.77 0.82 19.45
CA ARG A 46 -10.06 0.57 20.70
C ARG A 46 -10.88 -0.33 21.63
N TYR A 47 -10.46 -1.57 21.75
CA TYR A 47 -11.12 -2.59 22.58
C TYR A 47 -12.61 -2.77 22.19
N CYS A 48 -13.52 -2.53 23.12
CA CYS A 48 -14.97 -2.61 22.94
C CYS A 48 -15.64 -1.23 22.82
N THR A 49 -14.87 -0.15 22.63
CA THR A 49 -15.43 1.17 22.36
C THR A 49 -15.63 1.39 20.87
N ASP A 50 -16.35 2.46 20.53
CA ASP A 50 -16.53 2.99 19.17
C ASP A 50 -15.40 3.95 18.75
N HIS A 51 -14.33 4.05 19.55
CA HIS A 51 -13.20 4.92 19.22
C HIS A 51 -12.32 4.30 18.14
N GLU A 52 -12.40 4.81 16.93
CA GLU A 52 -11.51 4.44 15.82
C GLU A 52 -10.09 4.97 16.04
N GLU A 53 -9.11 4.07 15.88
CA GLU A 53 -7.70 4.46 15.90
C GLU A 53 -7.27 5.05 14.55
N LEU A 54 -6.28 5.95 14.58
CA LEU A 54 -5.72 6.50 13.36
C LEU A 54 -5.12 5.37 12.51
N CYS A 55 -5.68 5.16 11.32
CA CYS A 55 -5.22 4.14 10.41
C CYS A 55 -3.81 4.48 9.89
N ARG A 56 -2.86 3.56 10.07
CA ARG A 56 -1.59 3.53 9.38
C ARG A 56 -1.52 2.25 8.57
N GLN A 57 -1.35 2.40 7.26
CA GLN A 57 -1.32 1.29 6.33
C GLN A 57 -0.17 0.29 6.62
N GLU A 58 -0.41 -0.97 6.27
CA GLU A 58 0.59 -2.04 6.26
C GLU A 58 1.75 -1.67 5.31
N SER A 59 2.99 -2.01 5.68
CA SER A 59 4.18 -1.47 5.03
C SER A 59 4.39 -1.98 3.61
N PHE A 60 4.13 -3.26 3.32
CA PHE A 60 4.22 -3.78 1.96
C PHE A 60 3.10 -3.24 1.06
N PHE A 61 1.88 -3.16 1.58
CA PHE A 61 0.75 -2.56 0.86
C PHE A 61 1.00 -1.08 0.55
N HIS A 62 1.47 -0.30 1.53
CA HIS A 62 1.83 1.10 1.33
C HIS A 62 2.98 1.24 0.33
N TRP A 63 4.02 0.41 0.44
CA TRP A 63 5.15 0.42 -0.48
C TRP A 63 4.73 0.17 -1.94
N ALA A 64 3.80 -0.77 -2.15
CA ALA A 64 3.32 -1.15 -3.47
C ALA A 64 2.24 -0.21 -4.04
N CYS A 65 1.38 0.36 -3.18
CA CYS A 65 0.15 1.05 -3.63
C CYS A 65 0.10 2.54 -3.25
N GLY A 66 0.69 2.96 -2.12
CA GLY A 66 0.62 4.34 -1.62
C GLY A 66 -0.74 4.77 -1.07
N VAL A 67 -1.69 3.82 -1.02
CA VAL A 67 -3.06 4.02 -0.51
C VAL A 67 -3.02 4.22 1.00
N LEU A 68 -3.88 5.12 1.51
CA LEU A 68 -3.96 5.45 2.93
C LEU A 68 -5.26 4.96 3.57
N GLU A 69 -6.27 4.72 2.75
CA GLU A 69 -7.58 4.22 3.13
C GLU A 69 -7.49 2.78 3.64
N PRO A 70 -8.18 2.44 4.74
CA PRO A 70 -8.30 1.06 5.19
C PRO A 70 -9.21 0.22 4.26
N GLY A 71 -9.17 -1.10 4.41
CA GLY A 71 -10.10 -2.02 3.73
C GLY A 71 -9.90 -2.16 2.23
N CYS A 72 -8.68 -1.92 1.76
CA CYS A 72 -8.33 -1.98 0.34
C CYS A 72 -7.55 -3.25 -0.02
N PHE A 73 -7.71 -3.70 -1.27
CA PHE A 73 -6.90 -4.75 -1.91
C PHE A 73 -6.18 -4.17 -3.13
N GLY A 74 -5.01 -4.72 -3.47
CA GLY A 74 -4.13 -4.22 -4.53
C GLY A 74 -3.35 -5.31 -5.24
#